data_AF-B5CL14-F1
#
_entry.id   AF-B5CL14-F1
#
_cell.length_a   1.000
_cell.length_b   1.000
_cell.length_c   1.000
_cell.angle_alpha   90.00
_cell.angle_beta   90.00
_cell.angle_gamma   90.00
#
_symmetry.space_group_name_H-M   'P 1'
#
loop_
_entity.id
_entity.type
_entity.pdbx_description
1 polymer ?
#
loop_
_entity_poly.entity_id
_entity_poly.type
_entity_poly.pdbx_seq_one_letter_code
_entity_poly.pdbx_strand_id
1 'polypeptide(L)'
;MLKALLLQRIFSIPADTLLIVFLKYSQELRDFCGFDVVPDGSKFTRFKQDFLLDLQSMFDHLVDLTEPICQKLNPALADMTIFDTSGIEAWVMENNPKYANRIIKQLKAFAKANNLDKSYDPYKAAYGSMPTHAASNQAIQQMYINGHFC
;
A
#
# COMPACT_ATOMS: atom_id res chain seq x y z
N MET A 1 -13.81 -22.34 -3.01
CA MET A 1 -13.79 -20.92 -3.45
C MET A 1 -12.85 -20.07 -2.60
N LEU A 2 -13.07 -19.95 -1.29
CA LEU A 2 -12.22 -19.13 -0.42
C LEU A 2 -10.71 -19.46 -0.53
N LYS A 3 -10.34 -20.74 -0.49
CA LYS A 3 -8.93 -21.19 -0.67
C LYS A 3 -8.31 -20.68 -1.98
N ALA A 4 -9.07 -20.70 -3.08
CA ALA A 4 -8.59 -20.22 -4.38
C ALA A 4 -8.38 -18.71 -4.38
N LEU A 5 -9.26 -17.95 -3.73
CA LEU A 5 -9.11 -16.50 -3.57
C LEU A 5 -7.95 -16.13 -2.62
N LEU A 6 -7.74 -16.89 -1.55
CA LEU A 6 -6.56 -16.72 -0.69
C LEU A 6 -5.28 -16.99 -1.48
N LEU A 7 -5.26 -18.07 -2.26
CA LEU A 7 -4.14 -18.41 -3.14
C LEU A 7 -3.86 -17.32 -4.17
N GLN A 8 -4.92 -16.73 -4.74
CA GLN A 8 -4.83 -15.57 -5.63
C GLN A 8 -4.11 -14.40 -4.96
N ARG A 9 -4.40 -14.13 -3.68
CA ARG A 9 -3.75 -13.04 -2.92
C ARG A 9 -2.30 -13.38 -2.54
N ILE A 10 -2.03 -14.60 -2.08
CA ILE A 10 -0.68 -15.04 -1.69
C ILE A 10 0.29 -14.95 -2.86
N PHE A 11 -0.13 -15.37 -4.06
CA PHE A 11 0.71 -15.32 -5.26
C PHE A 11 0.56 -14.02 -6.05
N SER A 12 -0.15 -13.02 -5.52
CA SER A 12 -0.37 -11.74 -6.19
C SER A 12 -0.91 -11.88 -7.62
N ILE A 13 -1.79 -12.86 -7.85
CA ILE A 13 -2.41 -13.10 -9.15
C ILE A 13 -3.43 -11.99 -9.44
N PRO A 14 -3.23 -11.17 -10.48
CA PRO A 14 -3.97 -9.91 -10.65
C PRO A 14 -5.44 -10.08 -11.07
N ALA A 15 -5.83 -11.22 -11.61
CA ALA A 15 -7.17 -11.41 -12.19
C ALA A 15 -7.72 -12.82 -11.97
N ASP A 16 -9.04 -12.92 -11.84
CA ASP A 16 -9.75 -14.20 -11.68
C ASP A 16 -9.58 -15.09 -12.91
N THR A 17 -9.55 -14.49 -14.11
CA THR A 17 -9.30 -15.22 -15.37
C THR A 17 -7.96 -15.94 -15.34
N LEU A 18 -6.92 -15.28 -14.84
CA LEU A 18 -5.60 -15.86 -14.71
C LEU A 18 -5.58 -16.95 -13.63
N LEU A 19 -6.22 -16.73 -12.47
CA LEU A 19 -6.39 -17.76 -11.45
C LEU A 19 -7.08 -19.03 -12.01
N ILE A 20 -8.14 -18.85 -12.82
CA ILE A 20 -8.84 -19.95 -13.48
C ILE A 20 -7.90 -20.71 -14.43
N VAL A 21 -7.02 -20.02 -15.15
CA VAL A 21 -5.99 -20.66 -15.99
C VAL A 21 -5.05 -21.51 -15.12
N PHE A 22 -4.51 -20.97 -14.03
CA PHE A 22 -3.68 -21.74 -13.09
C PHE A 22 -4.39 -23.00 -12.58
N LEU A 23 -5.65 -22.86 -12.16
CA LEU A 23 -6.48 -23.98 -11.71
C LEU A 23 -6.79 -24.99 -12.82
N LYS A 24 -6.81 -24.58 -14.10
CA LYS A 24 -6.98 -25.53 -15.22
C LYS A 24 -5.72 -26.34 -15.51
N TYR A 25 -4.54 -25.78 -15.26
CA TYR A 25 -3.27 -26.43 -15.60
C TYR A 25 -2.56 -27.14 -14.44
N SER A 26 -2.86 -26.82 -13.18
CA SER A 26 -2.29 -27.54 -12.03
C SER A 26 -3.35 -28.36 -11.29
N GLN A 27 -3.14 -29.68 -11.23
CA GLN A 27 -3.96 -30.59 -10.45
C GLN A 27 -3.77 -30.33 -8.95
N GLU A 28 -2.55 -30.07 -8.51
CA GLU A 28 -2.20 -29.80 -7.11
C GLU A 28 -2.95 -28.57 -6.57
N LEU A 29 -3.04 -27.50 -7.37
CA LEU A 29 -3.80 -26.32 -7.02
C LEU A 29 -5.31 -26.61 -6.95
N ARG A 30 -5.84 -27.46 -7.84
CA ARG A 30 -7.25 -27.89 -7.78
C ARG A 30 -7.53 -28.72 -6.53
N ASP A 31 -6.69 -29.71 -6.25
CA ASP A 31 -6.83 -30.61 -5.10
C ASP A 31 -6.76 -29.81 -3.80
N PHE A 32 -5.79 -28.90 -3.70
CA PHE A 32 -5.70 -27.98 -2.56
C PHE A 32 -6.98 -27.17 -2.36
N CYS A 33 -7.53 -26.64 -3.46
CA CYS A 33 -8.77 -25.88 -3.44
C CYS A 33 -10.03 -26.73 -3.26
N GLY A 34 -9.93 -28.06 -3.40
CA GLY A 34 -11.05 -28.99 -3.36
C GLY A 34 -11.97 -28.89 -4.57
N PHE A 35 -11.42 -28.70 -5.77
CA PHE A 35 -12.19 -28.58 -7.01
C PHE A 35 -12.04 -29.81 -7.90
N ASP A 36 -13.11 -30.60 -8.02
CA ASP A 36 -13.18 -31.65 -9.05
C ASP A 36 -13.28 -31.04 -10.47
N VAL A 37 -13.99 -29.90 -10.56
CA VAL A 37 -14.15 -29.12 -11.79
C VAL A 37 -13.85 -27.66 -11.49
N VAL A 38 -13.04 -27.03 -12.34
CA VAL A 38 -12.66 -25.61 -12.18
C VAL A 38 -13.90 -24.71 -12.31
N PRO A 39 -14.20 -23.87 -11.31
CA PRO A 39 -15.29 -22.90 -11.40
C PRO A 39 -15.03 -21.88 -12.51
N ASP A 40 -16.10 -21.44 -13.17
CA ASP A 40 -16.04 -20.37 -14.14
C ASP A 40 -16.06 -18.99 -13.46
N GLY A 41 -15.77 -17.94 -14.23
CA GLY A 41 -15.69 -16.57 -13.71
C GLY A 41 -16.98 -16.11 -13.02
N SER A 42 -18.15 -16.55 -13.49
CA SER A 42 -19.43 -16.17 -12.90
C SER A 42 -19.58 -16.66 -11.46
N LYS A 43 -19.10 -17.88 -11.15
CA LYS A 43 -19.08 -18.42 -9.78
C LYS A 43 -18.15 -17.65 -8.86
N PHE A 44 -17.00 -17.17 -9.36
CA PHE A 44 -16.12 -16.30 -8.59
C PHE A 44 -16.79 -14.96 -8.24
N THR A 45 -17.41 -14.31 -9.23
CA THR A 45 -18.13 -13.05 -9.00
C THR A 45 -19.25 -13.24 -7.99
N ARG A 46 -20.07 -14.28 -8.16
CA ARG A 46 -21.20 -14.57 -7.27
C ARG A 46 -20.74 -14.86 -5.85
N PHE A 47 -19.70 -15.68 -5.67
CA PHE A 47 -19.13 -15.96 -4.35
C PHE A 47 -18.65 -14.67 -3.66
N LYS A 48 -17.95 -13.79 -4.39
CA LYS A 48 -17.48 -12.51 -3.84
C LYS A 48 -18.64 -11.62 -3.40
N GLN A 49 -19.74 -11.61 -4.15
CA GLN A 49 -20.93 -10.80 -3.82
C GLN A 49 -21.71 -11.37 -2.65
N ASP A 50 -22.04 -12.66 -2.72
CA ASP A 50 -22.91 -13.33 -1.75
C ASP A 50 -22.27 -13.39 -0.34
N PHE A 51 -20.95 -13.53 -0.26
CA PHE A 51 -20.22 -13.72 1.00
C PHE A 51 -19.41 -12.50 1.44
N LEU A 52 -19.53 -11.34 0.78
CA LEU A 52 -18.71 -10.17 1.13
C LEU A 52 -18.92 -9.76 2.60
N LEU A 53 -20.18 -9.65 3.02
CA LEU A 53 -20.52 -9.23 4.37
C LEU A 53 -20.13 -10.27 5.41
N ASP A 54 -20.25 -11.56 5.09
CA ASP A 54 -19.83 -12.63 5.98
C ASP A 54 -18.31 -12.66 6.16
N LEU A 55 -17.55 -12.47 5.07
CA LEU A 55 -16.09 -12.38 5.14
C LEU A 55 -15.65 -11.16 5.94
N GLN A 56 -16.30 -10.01 5.73
CA GLN A 56 -16.05 -8.82 6.52
C GLN A 56 -16.30 -9.10 8.01
N SER A 57 -17.47 -9.64 8.35
CA SER A 57 -17.82 -9.98 9.73
C SER A 57 -16.84 -11.00 10.34
N MET A 58 -16.42 -12.02 9.58
CA MET A 58 -15.42 -12.99 10.02
C MET A 58 -14.09 -12.31 10.37
N PHE A 59 -13.61 -11.38 9.54
CA PHE A 59 -12.36 -10.64 9.82
C PHE A 59 -12.53 -9.66 10.97
N ASP A 60 -13.67 -8.97 11.06
CA ASP A 60 -13.99 -8.07 12.17
C ASP A 60 -14.00 -8.81 13.51
N HIS A 61 -14.50 -10.05 13.54
CA HIS A 61 -14.50 -10.90 14.74
C HIS A 61 -13.22 -11.72 14.94
N LEU A 62 -12.31 -11.76 13.97
CA LEU A 62 -11.06 -12.48 14.10
C LEU A 62 -10.21 -11.88 15.23
N VAL A 63 -10.25 -10.55 15.39
CA VAL A 63 -9.53 -9.84 16.46
C VAL A 63 -9.98 -10.30 17.84
N ASP A 64 -11.27 -10.60 18.02
CA ASP A 64 -11.82 -11.05 19.31
C ASP A 64 -11.19 -12.39 19.75
N LEU A 65 -10.76 -13.22 18.79
CA LEU A 65 -10.07 -14.47 19.04
C LEU A 65 -8.56 -14.31 19.16
N THR A 66 -7.96 -13.50 18.28
CA THR A 66 -6.49 -13.37 18.21
C THR A 66 -5.94 -12.46 19.31
N GLU A 67 -6.65 -11.40 19.68
CA GLU A 67 -6.17 -10.42 20.67
C GLU A 67 -5.86 -11.06 22.04
N PRO A 68 -6.77 -11.87 22.64
CA PRO A 68 -6.46 -12.54 23.89
C PRO A 68 -5.29 -13.53 23.79
N ILE A 69 -5.06 -14.11 22.61
CA ILE A 69 -3.92 -15.01 22.35
C ILE A 69 -2.63 -14.20 22.30
N CYS A 70 -2.60 -13.10 21.55
CA CYS A 70 -1.47 -12.18 21.46
C CYS A 70 -1.08 -11.65 22.85
N GLN A 71 -2.07 -11.20 23.63
CA GLN A 71 -1.88 -10.71 25.00
C GLN A 71 -1.29 -11.80 25.91
N LYS A 72 -1.72 -13.06 25.78
CA LYS A 72 -1.14 -14.18 26.54
C LYS A 72 0.30 -14.52 26.12
N LEU A 73 0.64 -14.36 24.85
CA LEU A 73 1.97 -14.67 24.33
C LEU A 73 3.00 -13.61 24.75
N ASN A 74 2.67 -12.34 24.54
CA ASN A 74 3.53 -11.23 24.94
C ASN A 74 2.70 -9.93 25.02
N PRO A 75 2.28 -9.50 26.23
CA PRO A 75 1.48 -8.29 26.39
C PRO A 75 2.18 -7.04 25.83
N ALA A 76 3.49 -6.92 26.05
CA ALA A 76 4.25 -5.75 25.59
C ALA A 76 4.29 -5.64 24.06
N LEU A 77 4.34 -6.76 23.34
CA LEU A 77 4.27 -6.76 21.87
C LEU A 77 2.83 -6.67 21.35
N ALA A 78 1.85 -7.22 22.06
CA ALA A 78 0.43 -7.10 21.69
C ALA A 78 -0.07 -5.66 21.81
N ASP A 79 0.40 -4.94 22.84
CA ASP A 79 0.10 -3.51 23.05
C ASP A 79 0.80 -2.59 22.04
N MET A 80 1.84 -3.09 21.34
CA MET A 80 2.45 -2.34 20.25
C MET A 80 1.53 -2.36 19.04
N THR A 81 0.84 -1.25 18.80
CA THR A 81 0.13 -1.01 17.55
C THR A 81 1.16 -0.90 16.44
N ILE A 82 1.44 -2.00 15.74
CA ILE A 82 2.23 -1.95 14.51
C ILE A 82 1.33 -1.30 13.47
N PHE A 83 1.44 0.02 13.34
CA PHE A 83 0.97 0.70 12.14
C PHE A 83 1.88 0.23 11.01
N ASP A 84 1.42 -0.75 10.25
CA ASP A 84 1.99 -1.00 8.94
C ASP A 84 1.62 0.19 8.05
N THR A 85 2.43 1.24 8.12
CA THR A 85 2.25 2.45 7.30
C THR A 85 2.69 2.22 5.87
N SER A 86 3.17 1.03 5.49
CA SER A 86 3.63 0.73 4.13
C SER A 86 2.51 0.83 3.08
N GLY A 87 1.24 0.92 3.52
CA GLY A 87 0.09 1.16 2.65
C GLY A 87 -0.53 2.56 2.71
N ILE A 88 -0.01 3.49 3.52
CA ILE A 88 -0.58 4.86 3.62
C ILE A 88 0.13 5.76 2.60
N GLU A 89 -0.40 5.82 1.38
CA GLU A 89 0.06 6.75 0.36
C GLU A 89 -0.74 8.06 0.40
N ALA A 90 -0.11 9.10 0.94
CA ALA A 90 -0.69 10.44 0.95
C ALA A 90 -0.39 11.17 -0.38
N TRP A 91 -1.33 11.11 -1.31
CA TRP A 91 -1.23 11.76 -2.63
C TRP A 91 -1.40 13.28 -2.53
N VAL A 92 -0.32 13.99 -2.24
CA VAL A 92 -0.28 15.46 -2.17
C VAL A 92 0.79 16.02 -3.11
N MET A 93 0.63 17.29 -3.53
CA MET A 93 1.50 17.90 -4.54
C MET A 93 2.98 17.90 -4.12
N GLU A 94 3.21 18.10 -2.83
CA GLU A 94 4.51 18.19 -2.18
C GLU A 94 5.27 16.87 -2.18
N ASN A 95 4.56 15.73 -2.19
CA ASN A 95 5.15 14.38 -2.27
C ASN A 95 5.51 13.96 -3.71
N ASN A 96 5.25 14.82 -4.71
CA ASN A 96 5.57 14.53 -6.10
C ASN A 96 6.99 15.03 -6.46
N PRO A 97 7.89 14.20 -7.00
CA PRO A 97 9.23 14.62 -7.44
C PRO A 97 9.22 15.79 -8.44
N LYS A 98 8.16 15.94 -9.23
CA LYS A 98 8.01 17.07 -10.16
C LYS A 98 7.89 18.41 -9.44
N TYR A 99 7.32 18.43 -8.23
CA TYR A 99 7.19 19.64 -7.42
C TYR A 99 8.55 20.13 -6.94
N ALA A 100 9.35 19.25 -6.32
CA ALA A 100 10.71 19.56 -5.89
C ALA A 100 11.59 20.02 -7.07
N ASN A 101 11.53 19.30 -8.20
CA ASN A 101 12.27 19.66 -9.41
C ASN A 101 11.89 21.04 -9.96
N ARG A 102 10.61 21.43 -9.87
CA ARG A 102 10.16 22.77 -10.26
C ARG A 102 10.80 23.85 -9.41
N ILE A 103 10.84 23.67 -8.09
CA ILE A 103 11.48 24.61 -7.15
C ILE A 103 12.99 24.70 -7.42
N ILE A 104 13.68 23.56 -7.58
CA ILE A 104 15.11 23.52 -7.91
C ILE A 104 15.38 24.29 -9.20
N LYS A 105 14.56 24.12 -10.24
CA LYS A 105 14.72 24.84 -11.51
C LYS A 105 14.55 26.35 -11.34
N GLN A 106 13.58 26.79 -10.54
CA GLN A 106 13.37 28.21 -10.22
C GLN A 106 14.57 28.79 -9.46
N LEU A 107 15.08 28.09 -8.46
CA LEU A 107 16.24 28.54 -7.67
C LEU A 107 17.54 28.55 -8.49
N LYS A 108 17.73 27.62 -9.43
CA LYS A 108 18.83 27.67 -10.40
C LYS A 108 18.73 28.89 -11.32
N ALA A 109 17.54 29.19 -11.83
CA ALA A 109 17.32 30.37 -12.66
C ALA A 109 17.55 31.66 -11.86
N PHE A 110 17.09 31.71 -10.61
CA PHE A 110 17.32 32.84 -9.69
C PHE A 110 18.81 33.06 -9.43
N ALA A 111 19.57 32.01 -9.13
CA ALA A 111 21.01 32.11 -8.92
C ALA A 111 21.74 32.68 -10.14
N LYS A 112 21.34 32.23 -11.34
CA LYS A 112 21.88 32.73 -12.60
C LYS A 112 21.52 34.20 -12.86
N ALA A 113 20.27 34.59 -12.62
CA ALA A 113 19.80 35.96 -12.85
C ALA A 113 20.46 36.98 -11.89
N ASN A 114 20.80 36.55 -10.68
CA ASN A 114 21.39 37.41 -9.64
C ASN A 114 22.92 37.26 -9.52
N ASN A 115 23.57 36.51 -10.43
CA ASN A 115 25.01 36.23 -10.40
C ASN A 115 25.51 35.74 -9.02
N LEU A 116 24.74 34.87 -8.36
CA LEU A 116 25.13 34.32 -7.06
C LEU A 116 26.41 33.49 -7.20
N ASP A 117 27.27 33.57 -6.17
CA ASP A 117 28.50 32.81 -6.09
C ASP A 117 28.22 31.29 -6.02
N LYS A 118 29.23 30.48 -6.35
CA LYS A 118 29.20 29.01 -6.28
C LYS A 118 28.97 28.48 -4.86
N SER A 119 29.12 29.31 -3.84
CA SER A 119 28.72 29.01 -2.46
C SER A 119 27.19 28.85 -2.29
N TYR A 120 26.37 29.36 -3.23
CA TYR A 120 24.93 29.12 -3.25
C TYR A 120 24.60 27.75 -3.84
N ASP A 121 23.99 26.88 -3.02
CA ASP A 121 23.50 25.57 -3.45
C ASP A 121 21.96 25.60 -3.63
N PRO A 122 21.47 25.58 -4.89
CA PRO A 122 20.04 25.57 -5.19
C PRO A 122 19.31 24.33 -4.67
N TYR A 123 20.00 23.20 -4.49
CA TYR A 123 19.39 21.98 -3.95
C TYR A 123 19.15 22.15 -2.45
N LYS A 124 20.18 22.52 -1.69
CA LYS A 124 20.04 22.79 -0.25
C LYS A 124 18.96 23.84 0.04
N ALA A 125 18.90 24.90 -0.77
CA ALA A 125 17.86 25.92 -0.66
C ALA A 125 16.46 25.36 -0.99
N ALA A 126 16.33 24.50 -2.01
CA ALA A 126 15.06 23.86 -2.35
C ALA A 126 14.56 22.97 -1.21
N TYR A 127 15.42 22.08 -0.67
CA TYR A 127 15.06 21.21 0.45
C TYR A 127 14.67 22.02 1.69
N GLY A 128 15.38 23.11 2.00
CA GLY A 128 15.02 24.01 3.10
C GLY A 128 13.72 24.78 2.90
N SER A 129 13.22 24.89 1.66
CA SER A 129 11.96 25.57 1.32
C SER A 129 10.75 24.63 1.26
N MET A 130 10.96 23.31 1.36
CA MET A 130 9.87 22.35 1.34
C MET A 130 9.00 22.50 2.60
N PRO A 131 7.66 22.49 2.48
CA PRO A 131 6.78 22.54 3.64
C PRO A 131 6.86 21.24 4.45
N THR A 132 6.80 21.36 5.77
CA THR A 132 6.87 20.22 6.71
C THR A 132 5.62 19.34 6.72
N HIS A 133 4.56 19.79 6.05
CA HIS A 133 3.27 19.13 5.95
C HIS A 133 2.59 19.51 4.63
N ALA A 134 1.60 18.74 4.21
CA ALA A 134 0.81 19.04 3.02
C ALA A 134 -0.04 20.29 3.23
N ALA A 135 -0.17 21.11 2.18
CA ALA A 135 -1.07 22.26 2.22
C ALA A 135 -2.55 21.85 2.35
N SER A 136 -2.92 20.65 1.89
CA SER A 136 -4.30 20.14 1.93
C SER A 136 -4.70 19.53 3.27
N ASN A 137 -3.73 19.01 4.06
CA ASN A 137 -4.01 18.39 5.36
C ASN A 137 -2.75 18.41 6.25
N GLN A 138 -2.82 19.09 7.39
CA GLN A 138 -1.72 19.22 8.34
C GLN A 138 -1.34 17.89 9.03
N ALA A 139 -2.24 16.91 9.06
CA ALA A 139 -1.94 15.57 9.57
C ALA A 139 -1.02 14.79 8.62
N ILE A 140 -0.96 15.17 7.34
CA ILE A 140 -0.06 14.59 6.36
C ILE A 140 1.28 15.34 6.47
N GLN A 141 2.17 14.79 7.28
CA GLN A 141 3.51 15.34 7.48
C GLN A 141 4.50 14.84 6.44
N GLN A 142 5.57 15.61 6.22
CA GLN A 142 6.71 15.16 5.44
C GLN A 142 7.41 14.04 6.22
N MET A 143 7.20 12.79 5.78
CA MET A 143 7.81 11.60 6.36
C MET A 143 8.70 10.92 5.33
N TYR A 144 9.82 10.33 5.76
CA TYR A 144 10.70 9.55 4.88
C TYR A 144 9.96 8.38 4.19
N ILE A 145 8.92 7.87 4.84
CA ILE A 145 8.10 6.72 4.42
C ILE A 145 7.07 7.10 3.33
N ASN A 146 6.69 8.37 3.18
CA ASN A 146 5.63 8.82 2.25
C ASN A 146 6.05 8.85 0.76
N GLY A 147 7.21 8.28 0.42
CA GLY A 147 7.67 8.16 -0.96
C GLY A 147 8.45 9.37 -1.48
N HIS A 148 9.54 9.03 -2.19
CA HIS A 148 10.38 9.86 -3.05
C HIS A 148 10.85 11.24 -2.55
N PHE A 149 11.55 11.24 -1.41
CA PHE A 149 12.63 12.19 -1.18
C PHE A 149 13.96 11.44 -0.96
N CYS A 150 14.70 11.26 -2.06
CA CYS A 150 16.17 11.20 -2.10
C CYS A 150 16.61 12.37 -2.97
#